data_AF-A0A6C1S0I0-F1
#
_entry.id   AF-A0A6C1S0I0-F1
#
_cell.length_a   1.000
_cell.length_b   1.000
_cell.length_c   1.000
_cell.angle_alpha   90.00
_cell.angle_beta   90.00
_cell.angle_gamma   90.00
#
_symmetry.space_group_name_H-M   'P 1'
#
loop_
_entity.id
_entity.type
_entity.pdbx_description
1 polymer ?
#
loop_
_entity_poly.entity_id
_entity_poly.type
_entity_poly.pdbx_seq_one_letter_code
_entity_poly.pdbx_strand_id
1 'polypeptide(L)' 'PGPHHDQPDYRTTLFWEPEITPGKDGRAKVSFFTSDKPSVYRIIVEGITETGIPVVKTKELWVQAATTPEP' A
#
# COMPACT_ATOMS: atom_id res chain seq x y z
N PRO A 1 14.80 -19.32 -16.92
CA PRO A 1 13.70 -19.62 -15.97
C PRO A 1 13.57 -18.47 -14.96
N GLY A 2 12.57 -17.61 -15.14
CA GLY A 2 12.24 -16.57 -14.16
C GLY A 2 11.68 -17.19 -12.88
N PRO A 3 11.65 -16.47 -11.76
CA PRO A 3 11.09 -17.01 -10.53
C PRO A 3 9.64 -17.40 -10.79
N HIS A 4 9.37 -18.68 -10.60
CA HIS A 4 8.05 -19.25 -10.63
C HIS A 4 7.23 -18.63 -9.50
N HIS A 5 6.28 -17.76 -9.84
CA HIS A 5 5.27 -17.25 -8.90
C HIS A 5 4.16 -18.31 -8.78
N ASP A 6 4.53 -19.50 -8.29
CA ASP A 6 3.65 -20.67 -8.26
C ASP A 6 2.66 -20.65 -7.08
N GLN A 7 2.82 -19.70 -6.14
CA GLN A 7 1.93 -19.54 -5.00
C GLN A 7 1.19 -18.21 -5.05
N PRO A 8 -0.16 -18.21 -5.01
CA PRO A 8 -0.94 -16.98 -4.96
C PRO A 8 -0.66 -16.12 -3.71
N ASP A 9 -0.55 -14.80 -3.90
CA ASP A 9 -0.41 -13.81 -2.81
C ASP A 9 -1.78 -13.38 -2.27
N TYR A 10 -2.05 -13.76 -1.02
CA TYR A 10 -3.26 -13.39 -0.27
C TYR A 10 -2.96 -12.65 1.03
N ARG A 11 -1.81 -11.97 1.12
CA ARG A 11 -1.46 -11.18 2.30
C ARG A 11 -2.48 -10.07 2.53
N THR A 12 -2.86 -9.88 3.80
CA THR A 12 -3.78 -8.81 4.22
C THR A 12 -3.06 -7.49 4.48
N THR A 13 -1.77 -7.54 4.86
CA THR A 13 -0.90 -6.38 5.04
C THR A 13 0.14 -6.39 3.94
N LEU A 14 0.01 -5.45 2.99
CA LEU A 14 0.85 -5.38 1.80
C LEU A 14 2.01 -4.40 1.93
N PHE A 15 1.91 -3.46 2.87
CA PHE A 15 2.92 -2.46 3.16
C PHE A 15 2.90 -2.09 4.64
N TRP A 16 4.09 -1.99 5.23
CA TRP A 16 4.29 -1.49 6.59
C TRP A 16 5.64 -0.76 6.64
N GLU A 17 5.59 0.53 6.97
CA GLU A 17 6.77 1.36 7.19
C GLU A 17 6.51 2.18 8.46
N PRO A 18 7.18 1.88 9.58
CA PRO A 18 6.95 2.57 10.85
C PRO A 18 7.39 4.04 10.83
N GLU A 19 8.32 4.41 9.94
CA GLU A 19 8.86 5.77 9.89
C GLU A 19 8.87 6.31 8.46
N ILE A 20 8.03 7.33 8.22
CA ILE A 20 8.00 8.05 6.96
C ILE A 20 8.22 9.53 7.27
N THR A 21 9.39 10.04 6.86
CA THR A 21 9.69 11.47 6.93
C THR A 21 9.33 12.13 5.61
N PRO A 22 8.33 13.04 5.56
CA PRO A 22 8.01 13.77 4.35
C PRO A 22 9.19 14.61 3.87
N GLY A 23 9.28 14.81 2.55
CA GLY A 23 10.25 15.73 1.96
C GLY A 23 9.99 17.19 2.35
N LYS A 24 10.87 18.09 1.91
CA LYS A 24 10.77 19.54 2.18
C LYS A 24 9.47 20.19 1.66
N ASP A 25 8.78 19.53 0.73
CA ASP A 25 7.49 19.93 0.20
C ASP A 25 6.28 19.37 0.98
N GLY A 26 6.54 18.68 2.10
CA GLY A 26 5.53 18.06 2.94
C GLY A 26 4.93 16.77 2.36
N ARG A 27 5.53 16.20 1.31
CA ARG A 27 5.01 14.98 0.66
C ARG A 27 5.91 13.78 0.91
N ALA A 28 5.29 12.62 1.04
CA ALA A 28 5.97 11.33 1.02
C ALA A 28 5.37 10.47 -0.11
N LYS A 29 6.20 9.60 -0.69
CA LYS A 29 5.77 8.64 -1.71
C LYS A 29 6.08 7.23 -1.23
N VAL A 30 5.07 6.37 -1.26
CA VAL A 30 5.19 4.94 -0.97
C VAL A 30 4.76 4.13 -2.19
N SER A 31 5.36 2.95 -2.35
CA SER A 31 5.04 2.01 -3.43
C SER A 31 5.01 0.60 -2.84
N PHE A 32 4.03 -0.20 -3.25
CA PHE A 32 3.87 -1.58 -2.81
C PHE A 32 3.21 -2.41 -3.92
N PHE A 33 3.35 -3.73 -3.84
CA PHE A 33 2.66 -4.66 -4.73
C PHE A 33 1.28 -5.03 -4.18
N THR A 34 0.31 -5.21 -5.07
CA THR A 34 -1.04 -5.67 -4.72
C THR A 34 -1.05 -7.18 -4.47
N SER A 35 -2.03 -7.68 -3.72
CA SER A 35 -2.35 -9.12 -3.66
C SER A 35 -2.97 -9.60 -4.97
N ASP A 36 -2.97 -10.91 -5.20
CA ASP A 36 -3.61 -11.53 -6.37
C ASP A 36 -5.15 -11.51 -6.31
N LYS A 37 -5.73 -11.18 -5.15
CA LYS A 37 -7.17 -11.05 -4.96
C LYS A 37 -7.67 -9.62 -5.20
N PRO A 38 -8.64 -9.42 -6.13
CA PRO A 38 -9.38 -8.16 -6.23
C PRO A 38 -10.13 -7.86 -4.95
N SER A 39 -9.97 -6.66 -4.41
CA SER A 39 -10.57 -6.28 -3.13
C SER A 39 -10.56 -4.76 -2.93
N VAL A 40 -11.28 -4.31 -1.90
CA VAL A 40 -11.05 -3.00 -1.29
C VAL A 40 -9.79 -3.08 -0.44
N TYR A 41 -8.89 -2.13 -0.64
CA TYR A 41 -7.65 -1.96 0.09
C TYR A 41 -7.84 -0.78 1.04
N ARG A 42 -7.42 -0.95 2.29
CA ARG A 42 -7.48 0.10 3.31
C ARG A 42 -6.08 0.58 3.62
N ILE A 43 -5.83 1.85 3.36
CA ILE A 43 -4.59 2.56 3.70
C ILE A 43 -4.84 3.32 4.99
N ILE A 44 -3.96 3.12 5.97
CA ILE A 44 -3.97 3.85 7.23
C ILE A 44 -2.62 4.54 7.35
N VAL A 45 -2.64 5.83 7.66
CA VAL A 45 -1.45 6.61 7.97
C VAL A 45 -1.66 7.21 9.35
N GLU A 46 -0.73 6.92 10.25
CA GLU A 46 -0.70 7.41 11.62
C GLU A 46 0.62 8.16 11.85
N GLY A 47 0.60 9.16 12.74
CA GLY A 47 1.81 9.89 13.06
C GLY A 47 1.58 10.96 14.12
N ILE A 48 2.61 11.78 14.33
CA ILE A 48 2.60 12.91 15.26
C ILE A 48 3.26 14.11 14.59
N THR A 49 2.70 15.31 14.77
CA THR A 49 3.32 16.55 14.28
C THR A 49 4.54 16.92 15.13
N GLU A 50 5.38 17.83 14.63
CA GLU A 50 6.50 18.39 15.41
C GLU A 50 6.04 19.04 16.73
N THR A 51 4.79 19.50 16.79
CA THR A 51 4.17 20.09 17.99
C THR A 51 3.49 19.06 18.90
N GLY A 52 3.64 17.76 18.62
CA GLY A 52 3.11 16.68 19.46
C GLY A 52 1.64 16.32 19.21
N ILE A 53 1.03 16.78 18.12
CA ILE A 53 -0.38 16.50 17.81
C ILE A 53 -0.48 15.16 17.05
N PRO A 54 -1.21 14.17 17.55
CA PRO A 54 -1.41 12.91 16.84
C PRO A 54 -2.31 13.10 15.61
N VAL A 55 -2.00 12.39 14.53
CA VAL A 55 -2.76 12.39 13.28
C VAL A 55 -3.07 10.97 12.84
N VAL A 56 -4.30 10.76 12.36
CA VAL A 56 -4.72 9.50 11.72
C VAL A 56 -5.51 9.82 10.46
N LYS A 57 -5.18 9.16 9.36
CA LYS A 57 -5.93 9.21 8.10
C LYS A 57 -6.16 7.82 7.56
N THR A 58 -7.37 7.56 7.10
CA THR A 58 -7.74 6.32 6.43
C THR A 58 -8.26 6.62 5.03
N LYS A 59 -7.88 5.80 4.05
CA LYS A 59 -8.34 5.86 2.66
C LYS A 59 -8.64 4.45 2.19
N GLU A 60 -9.70 4.31 1.40
CA GLU A 60 -10.02 3.06 0.72
C GLU A 60 -9.81 3.19 -0.79
N LEU A 61 -9.36 2.10 -1.42
CA LEU A 61 -9.14 1.98 -2.86
C LEU A 61 -9.66 0.63 -3.33
N TRP A 62 -10.47 0.62 -4.40
CA TRP A 62 -10.83 -0.63 -5.06
C TRP A 62 -9.73 -1.03 -6.05
N VAL A 63 -9.23 -2.26 -5.92
CA VAL A 63 -8.22 -2.83 -6.81
C VAL A 63 -8.84 -3.98 -7.61
N GLN A 64 -8.79 -3.86 -8.93
CA GLN A 64 -9.28 -4.88 -9.87
C GLN A 64 -8.20 -5.93 -10.15
N ALA A 65 -8.61 -7.12 -10.60
CA ALA A 65 -7.67 -8.09 -11.15
C ALA A 65 -6.95 -7.48 -12.35
N ALA A 66 -5.67 -7.83 -12.53
CA ALA A 66 -5.01 -7.61 -13.80
C ALA A 66 -5.81 -8.34 -14.88
N THR A 67 -6.36 -7.60 -15.86
CA THR A 67 -6.93 -8.22 -17.05
C THR A 67 -5.76 -8.73 -17.88
N THR A 68 -5.55 -10.04 -17.94
CA THR A 68 -4.73 -10.62 -18.99
C THR A 68 -5.43 -10.29 -20.32
N PRO A 69 -4.83 -9.50 -21.23
CA PRO A 69 -5.41 -9.35 -22.55
C PRO A 69 -5.49 -10.74 -23.17
N GLU A 70 -6.67 -11.14 -23.67
CA GLU A 70 -6.80 -12.36 -24.45
C GLU A 70 -5.81 -12.32 -25.63
N PRO A 71 -5.22 -13.46 -26.02
CA PRO A 71 -4.25 -13.52 -27.11
C PRO A 71 -4.82 -13.02 -28.45
#